data_AF-A0A088E7N9-F1
#
_entry.id   AF-A0A088E7N9-F1
#
_cell.length_a   1.000
_cell.length_b   1.000
_cell.length_c   1.000
_cell.angle_alpha   90.00
_cell.angle_beta   90.00
_cell.angle_gamma   90.00
#
_symmetry.space_group_name_H-M   'P 1'
#
loop_
_entity.id
_entity.type
_entity.pdbx_description
1 polymer ?
#
loop_
_entity_poly.entity_id
_entity_poly.type
_entity_poly.pdbx_seq_one_letter_code
_entity_poly.pdbx_strand_id
1 'polypeptide(L)'
;MVKLVNWRRATLTEQKLNITSILKRTSADIVIIPLSHSKLVEYIKSTDLDTMEPLIIRLEKKGKLTRELNKLKREGFEVKVVLPNLDN
;
A
#
# COMPACT_ATOMS: atom_id res chain seq x y z
N MET A 1 17.96 -7.05 -1.81
CA MET A 1 16.77 -7.92 -1.69
C MET A 1 15.70 -7.11 -0.97
N VAL A 2 14.41 -7.16 -1.34
CA VAL A 2 13.37 -6.36 -0.64
C VAL A 2 12.63 -7.26 0.35
N LYS A 3 12.56 -6.85 1.61
CA LYS A 3 11.84 -7.59 2.64
C LYS A 3 10.37 -7.15 2.63
N LEU A 4 9.45 -8.11 2.44
CA LEU A 4 8.01 -7.85 2.45
C LEU A 4 7.40 -8.33 3.77
N VAL A 5 6.89 -7.40 4.57
CA VAL A 5 6.25 -7.70 5.85
C VAL A 5 4.76 -7.92 5.63
N ASN A 6 4.22 -8.99 6.20
CA ASN A 6 2.80 -9.40 6.08
C ASN A 6 2.31 -9.73 4.66
N TRP A 7 3.21 -9.99 3.71
CA TRP A 7 2.86 -10.35 2.33
C TRP A 7 1.93 -11.56 2.22
N ARG A 8 2.08 -12.57 3.11
CA ARG A 8 1.24 -13.77 3.12
C ARG A 8 -0.25 -13.48 3.36
N ARG A 9 -0.59 -12.26 3.81
CA ARG A 9 -1.98 -11.80 4.03
C ARG A 9 -2.56 -11.03 2.85
N ALA A 10 -1.84 -10.94 1.73
CA ALA A 10 -2.33 -10.28 0.52
C ALA A 10 -3.59 -10.99 -0.01
N THR A 11 -4.66 -10.21 -0.19
CA THR A 11 -5.94 -10.67 -0.71
C THR A 11 -5.88 -10.98 -2.19
N LEU A 12 -6.87 -11.73 -2.70
CA LEU A 12 -7.00 -12.02 -4.12
C LEU A 12 -7.06 -10.74 -4.98
N THR A 13 -7.70 -9.68 -4.49
CA THR A 13 -7.75 -8.38 -5.16
C THR A 13 -6.34 -7.79 -5.37
N GLU A 14 -5.50 -7.86 -4.34
CA GLU A 14 -4.12 -7.37 -4.40
C GLU A 14 -3.27 -8.18 -5.40
N GLN A 15 -3.50 -9.49 -5.46
CA GLN A 15 -2.83 -10.37 -6.43
C GLN A 15 -3.29 -10.10 -7.86
N LYS A 16 -4.61 -9.96 -8.09
CA LYS A 16 -5.18 -9.60 -9.41
C LYS A 16 -4.65 -8.27 -9.93
N LEU A 17 -4.41 -7.30 -9.04
CA LEU A 17 -3.82 -6.00 -9.38
C LEU A 17 -2.32 -6.06 -9.65
N ASN A 18 -1.68 -7.23 -9.51
CA ASN A 18 -0.23 -7.38 -9.60
C ASN A 18 0.51 -6.33 -8.75
N ILE A 19 0.11 -6.23 -7.47
CA ILE A 19 0.61 -5.19 -6.57
C ILE A 19 2.14 -5.18 -6.47
N THR A 20 2.80 -6.33 -6.58
CA THR A 20 4.27 -6.43 -6.60
C THR A 20 4.89 -5.63 -7.75
N SER A 21 4.30 -5.69 -8.95
CA SER A 21 4.77 -4.91 -10.10
C SER A 21 4.56 -3.40 -9.87
N ILE A 22 3.42 -3.03 -9.30
CA ILE A 22 3.10 -1.63 -8.97
C ILE A 22 4.11 -1.07 -7.96
N LEU A 23 4.39 -1.83 -6.89
CA LEU A 23 5.34 -1.42 -5.84
C LEU A 23 6.75 -1.21 -6.39
N LYS A 24 7.19 -2.04 -7.35
CA LYS A 24 8.50 -1.89 -8.00
C LYS A 24 8.61 -0.67 -8.91
N ARG A 25 7.51 -0.27 -9.56
CA ARG A 25 7.51 0.80 -10.58
C ARG A 25 7.19 2.18 -10.03
N THR A 26 6.47 2.24 -8.91
CA THR A 26 6.02 3.52 -8.34
C THR A 26 7.12 4.21 -7.54
N SER A 27 7.21 5.54 -7.61
CA SER A 27 8.05 6.37 -6.72
C SER A 27 7.40 6.58 -5.35
N ALA A 28 6.06 6.61 -5.31
CA ALA A 28 5.27 6.87 -4.10
C ALA A 28 5.74 6.11 -2.84
N ASP A 29 5.79 6.83 -1.72
CA ASP A 29 6.09 6.31 -0.39
C ASP A 29 5.06 5.29 0.07
N ILE A 30 3.78 5.56 -0.25
CA ILE A 30 2.65 4.74 0.18
C ILE A 30 1.76 4.41 -1.02
N VAL A 31 1.45 3.11 -1.18
CA VAL A 31 0.43 2.64 -2.13
C VAL A 31 -0.81 2.19 -1.37
N ILE A 32 -1.97 2.75 -1.70
CA ILE A 32 -3.25 2.41 -1.07
C ILE A 32 -4.15 1.66 -2.06
N ILE A 33 -4.70 0.54 -1.61
CA ILE A 33 -5.75 -0.20 -2.31
C ILE A 33 -7.02 -0.15 -1.46
N PRO A 34 -8.09 0.55 -1.90
CA PRO A 34 -9.38 0.43 -1.27
C PRO A 34 -10.00 -0.93 -1.61
N LEU A 35 -10.26 -1.75 -0.60
CA LEU A 35 -10.91 -3.06 -0.76
C LEU A 35 -12.43 -2.97 -0.63
N SER A 36 -12.94 -2.03 0.17
CA SER A 36 -14.36 -1.70 0.29
C SER A 36 -14.54 -0.29 0.84
N HIS A 37 -15.78 0.18 1.01
CA HIS A 37 -16.09 1.55 1.48
C HIS A 37 -15.39 1.93 2.81
N SER A 38 -15.11 0.96 3.67
CA SER A 38 -14.47 1.17 4.97
C SER A 38 -13.22 0.32 5.20
N LYS A 39 -12.67 -0.29 4.15
CA LYS A 39 -11.52 -1.19 4.26
C LYS A 39 -10.46 -0.84 3.23
N LEU A 40 -9.23 -0.64 3.70
CA LEU A 40 -8.09 -0.21 2.92
C LEU A 40 -6.90 -1.13 3.21
N VAL A 41 -6.04 -1.33 2.22
CA VAL A 41 -4.70 -1.87 2.42
C VAL A 41 -3.69 -0.82 2.02
N GLU A 42 -2.73 -0.59 2.89
CA GLU A 42 -1.59 0.28 2.64
C GLU A 42 -0.32 -0.56 2.50
N TYR A 43 0.48 -0.18 1.52
CA TYR A 43 1.84 -0.67 1.36
C TYR A 43 2.78 0.51 1.55
N ILE A 44 3.49 0.50 2.67
CA ILE A 44 4.40 1.57 3.06
C ILE A 44 5.81 1.14 2.69
N LYS A 45 6.49 1.93 1.86
CA LYS A 45 7.92 1.77 1.59
C LYS A 45 8.70 2.40 2.74
N SER A 46 9.61 1.63 3.30
CA SER A 46 10.46 2.03 4.42
C SER A 46 11.85 1.44 4.24
N THR A 47 12.75 1.76 5.15
CA THR A 47 14.02 1.07 5.34
C THR A 47 14.04 0.42 6.71
N ASP A 48 14.69 -0.74 6.81
CA ASP A 48 15.03 -1.35 8.09
C ASP A 48 16.06 -0.46 8.80
N LEU A 49 15.89 -0.20 10.10
CA LEU A 49 16.75 0.72 10.84
C LEU A 49 18.13 0.13 11.13
N ASP A 50 18.20 -1.19 11.31
CA ASP A 50 19.43 -1.88 11.69
C ASP A 50 20.29 -2.20 10.45
N THR A 51 19.64 -2.62 9.35
CA THR A 51 20.36 -3.04 8.14
C THR A 51 20.34 -2.01 7.02
N MET A 52 19.56 -0.94 7.14
CA MET A 52 19.29 0.05 6.09
C MET A 52 18.70 -0.57 4.80
N GLU A 53 18.23 -1.81 4.86
CA GLU A 53 17.69 -2.50 3.69
C GLU A 53 16.26 -2.03 3.35
N PRO A 54 15.89 -1.99 2.06
CA PRO A 54 14.53 -1.67 1.66
C PRO A 54 13.49 -2.66 2.21
N LEU A 55 12.46 -2.10 2.82
CA LEU A 55 11.35 -2.81 3.47
C LEU A 55 10.02 -2.32 2.89
N ILE A 56 9.07 -3.24 2.69
CA ILE A 56 7.69 -2.87 2.40
C ILE A 56 6.77 -3.48 3.46
N ILE A 57 5.99 -2.62 4.10
CA ILE A 57 5.07 -2.99 5.18
C ILE A 57 3.65 -2.97 4.64
N ARG A 58 2.98 -4.13 4.65
CA ARG A 58 1.55 -4.23 4.34
C ARG A 58 0.73 -4.04 5.62
N LEU A 59 -0.13 -3.03 5.64
CA LEU A 59 -1.07 -2.72 6.72
C LEU A 59 -2.51 -2.75 6.23
N GLU A 60 -3.37 -3.44 6.96
CA GLU A 60 -4.81 -3.42 6.71
C GLU A 60 -5.47 -2.43 7.69
N LYS A 61 -6.26 -1.49 7.16
CA LYS A 61 -6.94 -0.47 7.95
C LYS A 61 -8.44 -0.48 7.70
N LYS A 62 -9.19 -0.21 8.78
CA LYS A 62 -10.60 0.16 8.70
C LYS A 62 -10.72 1.67 8.69
N GLY A 63 -11.35 2.24 7.67
CA GLY A 63 -11.49 3.68 7.52
C GLY A 63 -11.93 4.11 6.13
N LYS A 64 -12.32 5.37 6.00
CA LYS A 64 -12.63 6.00 4.72
C LYS A 64 -11.35 6.41 4.02
N LEU A 65 -11.22 6.09 2.73
CA LEU A 65 -10.07 6.46 1.90
C LEU A 65 -9.76 7.96 1.98
N THR A 66 -10.79 8.81 1.90
CA THR A 66 -10.64 10.28 1.94
C THR A 66 -10.01 10.78 3.24
N ARG A 67 -10.37 10.18 4.38
CA ARG A 67 -9.80 10.54 5.69
C ARG A 67 -8.32 10.18 5.75
N GLU A 68 -7.97 9.01 5.23
CA GLU A 68 -6.59 8.53 5.24
C GLU A 68 -5.71 9.34 4.29
N LEU A 69 -6.20 9.63 3.07
CA LEU A 69 -5.49 10.50 2.12
C LEU A 69 -5.22 11.88 2.71
N ASN A 70 -6.21 12.50 3.38
CA ASN A 70 -6.03 13.79 4.04
C ASN A 70 -5.04 13.72 5.20
N LYS A 71 -4.94 12.59 5.90
CA LYS A 71 -3.95 12.38 6.95
C LYS A 71 -2.54 12.28 6.35
N LEU A 72 -2.32 11.36 5.41
CA LEU A 72 -1.02 11.10 4.81
C LEU A 72 -0.48 12.32 4.05
N LYS A 73 -1.36 13.06 3.37
CA LYS A 73 -1.01 14.33 2.71
C LYS A 73 -0.54 15.39 3.71
N ARG A 74 -1.15 15.46 4.90
CA ARG A 74 -0.71 16.39 5.98
C ARG A 74 0.63 15.96 6.57
N GLU A 75 0.91 14.66 6.58
CA GLU A 75 2.19 14.11 7.02
C GLU A 75 3.29 14.21 5.93
N GLY A 76 2.94 14.66 4.72
CA GLY A 76 3.89 14.94 3.65
C GLY A 76 4.24 13.73 2.76
N PHE A 77 3.52 12.61 2.88
CA PHE A 77 3.78 11.42 2.08
C PHE A 77 3.32 11.56 0.62
N GLU A 78 4.12 11.03 -0.31
CA GLU A 78 3.68 10.77 -1.69
C GLU A 78 2.82 9.51 -1.72
N VAL A 79 1.52 9.68 -2.01
CA VAL A 79 0.55 8.59 -1.97
C VAL A 79 0.04 8.25 -3.37
N LYS A 80 0.10 6.97 -3.73
CA LYS A 80 -0.55 6.43 -4.93
C LYS A 80 -1.75 5.57 -4.57
N VAL A 81 -2.92 5.93 -5.06
CA VAL A 81 -4.12 5.11 -4.94
C VAL A 81 -4.22 4.19 -6.15
N VAL A 82 -4.40 2.90 -5.90
CA VAL A 82 -4.65 1.89 -6.93
C VAL A 82 -6.07 1.39 -6.73
N LEU A 83 -6.97 1.80 -7.62
CA LEU A 83 -8.33 1.30 -7.62
C LEU A 83 -8.32 -0.12 -8.19
N PRO A 84 -8.95 -1.10 -7.52
CA PRO A 84 -9.32 -2.33 -8.18
C PRO A 84 -10.14 -1.98 -9.42
N ASN A 85 -9.79 -2.51 -10.60
CA ASN A 85 -10.60 -2.32 -11.80
C ASN A 85 -12.07 -2.60 -11.44
N LEU A 86 -12.95 -1.65 -11.75
CA LEU A 86 -14.40 -1.77 -11.62
C LEU A 86 -15.00 -2.70 -12.70
N ASP A 87 -14.17 -3.30 -13.55
CA ASP A 87 -14.62 -4.07 -14.71
C ASP A 87 -14.58 -5.58 -14.46
N ASN A 88 -15.76 -6.05 -14.04
CA ASN A 88 -16.48 -7.32 -14.31
C ASN A 88 -16.99 -8.04 -13.06
#